data_AF-A0A959FZP4-F1
#
_entry.id   AF-A0A959FZP4-F1
#
_cell.length_a   1.000
_cell.length_b   1.000
_cell.length_c   1.000
_cell.angle_alpha   90.00
_cell.angle_beta   90.00
_cell.angle_gamma   90.00
#
_symmetry.space_group_name_H-M   'P 1'
#
loop_
_entity.id
_entity.type
_entity.pdbx_description
1 polymer ?
#
loop_
_entity_poly.entity_id
_entity_poly.type
_entity_poly.pdbx_seq_one_letter_code
_entity_poly.pdbx_strand_id
1 'polypeptide(L)'
;MMPIYRLMLPFIFLLCGGLSLQAQEQLQLAPPLIRYDSLFFSDTAYAELIFGMPGAAIKFELQFGSVKFTNQTYSAPIKIHRSATLYYWTTHPDYKASKIQEANFFQRSKANFTVLDMTAPNALHPGNNVESLSDDLKADKSVTDPNWLGFSDSMVVLRIAPEEWPLEALVLSTLEHQEASVFLPRRVEVSAVDHKGNSTAFPTIVLEPEIRNPGPSYQLI
;
A
#
# COMPACT_ATOMS: atom_id res chain seq x y z
N MET A 1 -72.74 35.49 -16.46
CA MET A 1 -71.88 34.63 -15.63
C MET A 1 -70.75 34.10 -16.50
N MET A 2 -69.55 34.66 -16.39
CA MET A 2 -68.35 34.23 -17.13
C MET A 2 -67.48 33.39 -16.19
N PRO A 3 -66.96 32.22 -16.61
CA PRO A 3 -66.16 31.38 -15.73
C PRO A 3 -64.73 31.92 -15.61
N ILE A 4 -64.30 32.10 -14.36
CA ILE A 4 -63.04 32.71 -13.87
C ILE A 4 -61.77 31.88 -14.19
N TYR A 5 -61.88 30.73 -14.83
CA TYR A 5 -60.77 29.77 -14.96
C TYR A 5 -59.72 30.09 -16.05
N ARG A 6 -59.84 31.20 -16.79
CA ARG A 6 -58.91 31.54 -17.88
C ARG A 6 -57.64 32.28 -17.47
N LEU A 7 -57.47 32.64 -16.19
CA LEU A 7 -56.34 33.47 -15.74
C LEU A 7 -55.36 32.78 -14.77
N MET A 8 -55.46 31.46 -14.56
CA MET A 8 -54.56 30.73 -13.64
C MET A 8 -53.68 29.68 -14.30
N LEU A 9 -53.65 29.61 -15.64
CA LEU A 9 -52.81 28.65 -16.37
C LEU A 9 -51.41 29.15 -16.77
N PRO A 10 -51.09 30.46 -16.92
CA PRO A 10 -49.72 30.87 -17.26
C PRO A 10 -48.81 31.06 -16.03
N PHE A 11 -49.35 31.06 -14.80
CA PHE A 11 -48.53 31.32 -13.60
C PHE A 11 -47.83 30.07 -13.05
N ILE A 12 -48.40 28.88 -13.28
CA ILE A 12 -47.81 27.61 -12.81
C ILE A 12 -46.62 27.17 -13.67
N PHE A 13 -46.60 27.53 -14.96
CA PHE A 13 -45.46 27.20 -15.84
C PHE A 13 -44.21 28.06 -15.57
N LEU A 14 -44.35 29.22 -14.91
CA LEU A 14 -43.23 30.12 -14.62
C LEU A 14 -42.55 29.82 -13.26
N LEU A 15 -43.18 29.01 -12.40
CA LEU A 15 -42.61 28.57 -11.11
C LEU A 15 -41.82 27.25 -11.21
N CYS A 16 -42.01 26.46 -12.27
CA CYS A 16 -41.24 25.22 -12.49
C CYS A 16 -40.03 25.41 -13.42
N GLY A 17 -39.90 26.54 -14.12
CA GLY A 17 -38.76 26.82 -15.02
C GLY A 17 -37.47 27.27 -14.31
N GLY A 18 -37.52 27.51 -13.01
CA GLY A 18 -36.37 27.98 -12.21
C GLY A 18 -35.60 26.89 -11.45
N LEU A 19 -36.03 25.63 -11.53
CA LEU A 19 -35.43 24.52 -10.78
C LEU A 19 -34.87 23.48 -11.74
N SER A 20 -33.78 23.82 -12.41
CA SER A 20 -32.92 22.84 -13.06
C SER A 20 -31.50 23.37 -13.09
N LEU A 21 -30.56 22.53 -12.63
CA LEU A 21 -29.09 22.64 -12.57
C LEU A 21 -28.56 22.84 -11.14
N GLN A 22 -27.70 22.00 -10.58
CA GLN A 22 -27.13 20.73 -11.05
C GLN A 22 -26.46 20.11 -9.81
N ALA A 23 -27.06 19.08 -9.22
CA ALA A 23 -26.28 18.13 -8.42
C ALA A 23 -25.67 17.12 -9.41
N GLN A 24 -24.83 17.60 -10.32
CA GLN A 24 -24.03 16.70 -11.15
C GLN A 24 -22.84 16.30 -10.30
N GLU A 25 -22.87 15.08 -9.77
CA GLU A 25 -21.71 14.48 -9.13
C GLU A 25 -20.56 14.52 -10.15
N GLN A 26 -19.53 15.33 -9.87
CA GLN A 26 -18.38 15.44 -10.77
C GLN A 26 -17.79 14.04 -10.95
N LEU A 27 -17.73 13.60 -12.21
CA LEU A 27 -17.17 12.31 -12.56
C LEU A 27 -15.74 12.20 -12.02
N GLN A 28 -15.48 11.12 -11.27
CA GLN A 28 -14.18 10.85 -10.69
C GLN A 28 -13.27 10.14 -11.70
N LEU A 29 -12.03 10.62 -11.83
CA LEU A 29 -11.03 9.98 -12.68
C LEU A 29 -10.62 8.61 -12.16
N ALA A 30 -10.26 7.72 -13.08
CA ALA A 30 -9.52 6.53 -12.75
C ALA A 30 -8.11 6.89 -12.27
N PRO A 31 -7.52 6.12 -11.33
CA PRO A 31 -6.11 6.27 -10.99
C PRO A 31 -5.22 5.94 -12.21
N PRO A 32 -4.00 6.47 -12.27
CA PRO A 32 -3.08 6.10 -13.33
C PRO A 32 -2.57 4.68 -13.10
N LEU A 33 -2.15 4.02 -14.19
CA LEU A 33 -1.49 2.72 -14.13
C LEU A 33 -0.02 2.93 -13.74
N ILE A 34 0.50 2.12 -12.83
CA ILE A 34 1.93 2.06 -12.53
C ILE A 34 2.57 0.86 -13.23
N ARG A 35 3.78 1.06 -13.76
CA ARG A 35 4.69 0.00 -14.19
C ARG A 35 6.02 0.20 -13.48
N TYR A 36 6.65 -0.89 -13.08
CA TYR A 36 7.98 -0.86 -12.47
C TYR A 36 8.76 -2.09 -12.89
N ASP A 37 10.08 -1.99 -12.78
CA ASP A 37 11.01 -3.10 -13.01
C ASP A 37 11.09 -4.04 -11.81
N SER A 38 11.18 -3.51 -10.59
CA SER A 38 11.14 -4.31 -9.37
C SER A 38 10.66 -3.51 -8.15
N LEU A 39 9.90 -4.17 -7.27
CA LEU A 39 9.61 -3.64 -5.93
C LEU A 39 10.78 -3.87 -4.98
N PHE A 40 11.50 -4.98 -5.11
CA PHE A 40 12.71 -5.27 -4.35
C PHE A 40 13.95 -5.04 -5.23
N PHE A 41 14.77 -4.08 -4.87
CA PHE A 41 15.90 -3.67 -5.71
C PHE A 41 17.16 -3.48 -4.87
N SER A 42 18.33 -3.70 -5.45
CA SER A 42 19.61 -3.49 -4.76
C SER A 42 20.18 -2.09 -4.98
N ASP A 43 20.17 -1.62 -6.23
CA ASP A 43 20.77 -0.34 -6.61
C ASP A 43 19.73 0.73 -6.96
N THR A 44 18.83 0.43 -7.91
CA THR A 44 17.81 1.36 -8.37
C THR A 44 16.61 0.61 -8.95
N ALA A 45 15.42 1.15 -8.72
CA ALA A 45 14.19 0.79 -9.42
C ALA A 45 13.64 2.01 -10.19
N TYR A 46 12.85 1.75 -11.22
CA TYR A 46 12.19 2.76 -12.03
C TYR A 46 10.68 2.56 -12.05
N ALA A 47 9.93 3.60 -11.74
CA ALA A 47 8.47 3.60 -11.80
C ALA A 47 7.95 4.52 -12.92
N GLU A 48 7.15 3.96 -13.82
CA GLU A 48 6.45 4.66 -14.89
C GLU A 48 4.96 4.80 -14.53
N LEU A 49 4.39 5.99 -14.71
CA LEU A 49 2.97 6.27 -14.45
C LEU A 49 2.27 6.62 -15.77
N ILE A 50 1.17 5.94 -16.06
CA ILE A 50 0.50 6.00 -17.37
C ILE A 50 -0.96 6.41 -17.18
N PHE A 51 -1.37 7.45 -17.90
CA PHE A 51 -2.77 7.88 -17.98
C PHE A 51 -3.05 8.53 -19.34
N GLY A 52 -4.13 8.12 -20.01
CA GLY A 52 -4.36 8.44 -21.43
C GLY A 52 -5.33 9.57 -21.74
N MET A 53 -5.82 10.31 -20.73
CA MET A 53 -6.83 11.36 -20.96
C MET A 53 -6.18 12.71 -21.28
N PRO A 54 -6.53 13.38 -22.38
CA PRO A 54 -6.05 14.73 -22.69
C PRO A 54 -6.39 15.72 -21.56
N GLY A 55 -5.48 16.67 -21.30
CA GLY A 55 -5.65 17.68 -20.24
C GLY A 55 -5.46 17.16 -18.82
N ALA A 56 -5.31 15.85 -18.63
CA ALA A 56 -5.06 15.27 -17.32
C ALA A 56 -3.58 15.38 -16.94
N ALA A 57 -3.32 15.56 -15.65
CA ALA A 57 -1.99 15.54 -15.08
C ALA A 57 -1.90 14.48 -13.99
N ILE A 58 -0.86 13.66 -14.05
CA ILE A 58 -0.52 12.72 -12.99
C ILE A 58 0.28 13.48 -11.92
N LYS A 59 -0.18 13.36 -10.68
CA LYS A 59 0.47 13.90 -9.49
C LYS A 59 1.04 12.77 -8.66
N PHE A 60 2.14 13.02 -7.97
CA PHE A 60 2.74 12.05 -7.08
C PHE A 60 3.41 12.69 -5.86
N GLU A 61 3.56 11.88 -4.81
CA GLU A 61 4.41 12.15 -3.65
C GLU A 61 5.36 10.98 -3.46
N LEU A 62 6.60 11.28 -3.10
CA LEU A 62 7.62 10.26 -2.84
C LEU A 62 8.17 10.46 -1.43
N GLN A 63 8.05 9.41 -0.61
CA GLN A 63 8.44 9.43 0.78
C GLN A 63 9.59 8.43 1.03
N PHE A 64 10.66 8.90 1.68
CA PHE A 64 11.81 8.11 2.08
C PHE A 64 12.11 8.37 3.56
N GLY A 65 11.71 7.46 4.45
CA GLY A 65 11.79 7.71 5.89
C GLY A 65 11.03 8.97 6.29
N SER A 66 11.74 9.97 6.83
CA SER A 66 11.18 11.28 7.21
C SER A 66 11.14 12.32 6.08
N VAL A 67 11.79 12.05 4.94
CA VAL A 67 11.86 12.97 3.81
C VAL A 67 10.65 12.75 2.89
N LYS A 68 9.93 13.84 2.56
CA LYS A 68 8.74 13.78 1.70
C LYS A 68 8.82 14.81 0.58
N PHE A 69 8.70 14.34 -0.66
CA PHE A 69 8.50 15.17 -1.85
C PHE A 69 7.02 15.19 -2.18
N THR A 70 6.35 16.34 -2.07
CA THR A 70 4.89 16.44 -2.21
C THR A 70 4.48 17.09 -3.53
N ASN A 71 3.25 16.76 -3.97
CA ASN A 71 2.55 17.38 -5.10
C ASN A 71 3.38 17.55 -6.39
N GLN A 72 4.25 16.59 -6.68
CA GLN A 72 5.06 16.59 -7.89
C GLN A 72 4.20 16.27 -9.10
N THR A 73 4.52 16.85 -10.26
CA THR A 73 3.84 16.52 -11.53
C THR A 73 4.71 15.55 -12.30
N TYR A 74 4.15 14.41 -12.68
CA TYR A 74 4.88 13.39 -13.41
C TYR A 74 5.18 13.84 -14.85
N SER A 75 6.44 13.70 -15.27
CA SER A 75 6.89 14.01 -16.63
C SER A 75 7.88 12.98 -17.21
N ALA A 76 8.47 12.13 -16.36
CA ALA A 76 9.43 11.10 -16.73
C ALA A 76 9.44 9.99 -15.66
N PRO A 77 9.93 8.78 -15.97
CA PRO A 77 10.07 7.69 -15.00
C PRO A 77 10.74 8.13 -13.68
N ILE A 78 10.13 7.74 -12.57
CA ILE A 78 10.59 8.10 -11.23
C ILE A 78 11.71 7.14 -10.85
N LYS A 79 12.90 7.69 -10.60
CA LYS A 79 14.07 6.93 -10.14
C LYS A 79 14.02 6.74 -8.63
N ILE A 80 14.10 5.49 -8.17
CA ILE A 80 14.06 5.12 -6.76
C ILE A 80 15.36 4.44 -6.40
N HIS A 81 16.13 5.01 -5.48
CA HIS A 81 17.49 4.55 -5.12
C HIS A 81 17.64 4.19 -3.63
N ARG A 82 16.53 4.16 -2.90
CA ARG A 82 16.42 3.72 -1.50
C ARG A 82 14.96 3.38 -1.21
N SER A 83 14.69 2.60 -0.16
CA SER A 83 13.32 2.21 0.20
C SER A 83 12.39 3.43 0.29
N ALA A 84 11.22 3.32 -0.33
CA ALA A 84 10.33 4.45 -0.56
C ALA A 84 8.87 4.04 -0.67
N THR A 85 7.98 4.96 -0.31
CA THR A 85 6.56 4.88 -0.65
C THR A 85 6.23 5.93 -1.69
N LEU A 86 5.68 5.49 -2.82
CA LEU A 86 5.21 6.32 -3.92
C LEU A 86 3.68 6.41 -3.85
N TYR A 87 3.16 7.61 -3.57
CA TYR A 87 1.74 7.92 -3.66
C TYR A 87 1.45 8.62 -4.98
N TYR A 88 0.37 8.25 -5.67
CA TYR A 88 0.09 8.82 -6.99
C TYR A 88 -1.40 8.87 -7.32
N TRP A 89 -1.80 9.88 -8.09
CA TRP A 89 -3.20 10.11 -8.51
C TRP A 89 -3.27 10.96 -9.77
N THR A 90 -4.42 10.96 -10.42
CA THR A 90 -4.70 11.78 -11.61
C THR A 90 -5.55 13.00 -11.24
N THR A 91 -5.26 14.14 -11.86
CA THR A 91 -6.00 15.40 -11.76
C THR A 91 -6.42 15.91 -13.15
N HIS A 92 -7.53 16.64 -13.23
CA HIS A 92 -7.98 17.35 -14.43
C HIS A 92 -8.83 18.56 -14.01
N PRO A 93 -8.83 19.68 -14.75
CA PRO A 93 -9.64 20.85 -14.40
C PRO A 93 -11.15 20.59 -14.25
N ASP A 94 -11.70 19.75 -15.13
CA ASP A 94 -13.14 19.50 -15.23
C ASP A 94 -13.64 18.25 -14.48
N TYR A 95 -12.75 17.46 -13.87
CA TYR A 95 -13.09 16.19 -13.23
C TYR A 95 -12.58 16.11 -11.79
N LYS A 96 -13.26 15.31 -10.98
CA LYS A 96 -12.80 15.01 -9.63
C LYS A 96 -11.54 14.13 -9.72
N ALA A 97 -10.52 14.46 -8.93
CA ALA A 97 -9.28 13.70 -8.88
C ALA A 97 -9.51 12.22 -8.55
N SER A 98 -8.64 11.35 -9.07
CA SER A 98 -8.73 9.93 -8.79
C SER A 98 -8.49 9.63 -7.30
N LYS A 99 -8.81 8.42 -6.88
CA LYS A 99 -8.30 7.90 -5.60
C LYS A 99 -6.77 7.89 -5.66
N ILE A 100 -6.13 8.18 -4.52
CA ILE A 100 -4.68 8.01 -4.33
C ILE A 100 -4.39 6.52 -4.33
N GLN A 101 -3.36 6.12 -5.05
CA GLN A 101 -2.78 4.78 -5.01
C GLN A 101 -1.39 4.84 -4.38
N GLU A 102 -0.90 3.69 -3.94
CA GLU A 102 0.34 3.53 -3.20
C GLU A 102 1.15 2.38 -3.78
N ALA A 103 2.46 2.57 -3.88
CA ALA A 103 3.43 1.52 -4.20
C ALA A 103 4.64 1.61 -3.26
N ASN A 104 4.99 0.49 -2.64
CA ASN A 104 6.11 0.39 -1.70
C ASN A 104 7.30 -0.30 -2.37
N PHE A 105 8.43 0.39 -2.38
CA PHE A 105 9.69 -0.07 -2.94
C PHE A 105 10.68 -0.32 -1.80
N PHE A 106 11.37 -1.45 -1.85
CA PHE A 106 12.25 -1.94 -0.81
C PHE A 106 13.66 -2.09 -1.38
N GLN A 107 14.58 -1.27 -0.87
CA GLN A 107 15.99 -1.51 -1.11
C GLN A 107 16.43 -2.72 -0.28
N ARG A 108 17.01 -3.72 -0.93
CA ARG A 108 17.56 -4.91 -0.28
C ARG A 108 19.06 -5.02 -0.47
N SER A 109 19.71 -5.75 0.43
CA SER A 109 21.11 -6.12 0.26
C SER A 109 21.29 -7.00 -0.97
N LYS A 110 22.48 -6.92 -1.58
CA LYS A 110 22.95 -7.87 -2.60
C LYS A 110 23.34 -9.21 -1.97
N ALA A 111 23.72 -9.19 -0.69
CA ALA A 111 24.03 -10.39 0.07
C ALA A 111 22.77 -11.20 0.34
N ASN A 112 22.88 -12.52 0.24
CA ASN A 112 21.78 -13.41 0.59
C ASN A 112 21.82 -13.75 2.08
N PHE A 113 20.82 -14.49 2.53
CA PHE A 113 20.81 -15.13 3.84
C PHE A 113 20.34 -16.57 3.70
N THR A 114 20.75 -17.41 4.64
CA THR A 114 20.25 -18.77 4.78
C THR A 114 19.25 -18.84 5.92
N VAL A 115 18.11 -19.49 5.71
CA VAL A 115 17.20 -19.82 6.81
C VAL A 115 17.70 -21.08 7.50
N LEU A 116 18.03 -20.95 8.78
CA LEU A 116 18.54 -22.04 9.60
C LEU A 116 17.41 -22.85 10.23
N ASP A 117 16.33 -22.16 10.61
CA ASP A 117 15.18 -22.74 11.30
C ASP A 117 13.98 -21.82 11.16
N MET A 118 12.79 -22.39 11.01
CA MET A 118 11.55 -21.65 10.87
C MET A 118 10.38 -22.47 11.42
N THR A 119 9.46 -21.83 12.14
CA THR A 119 8.15 -22.43 12.44
C THR A 119 7.50 -22.89 11.13
N ALA A 120 6.92 -24.09 11.12
CA ALA A 120 6.27 -24.58 9.91
C ALA A 120 5.07 -23.71 9.52
N PRO A 121 4.91 -23.32 8.24
CA PRO A 121 3.74 -22.57 7.81
C PRO A 121 2.48 -23.45 7.86
N ASN A 122 1.32 -22.80 7.99
CA ASN A 122 0.03 -23.45 7.91
C ASN A 122 -0.18 -24.03 6.50
N ALA A 123 -0.68 -25.27 6.42
CA ALA A 123 -0.90 -25.95 5.15
C ALA A 123 -1.88 -25.24 4.18
N LEU A 124 -2.77 -24.39 4.69
CA LEU A 124 -3.70 -23.57 3.89
C LEU A 124 -3.04 -22.33 3.28
N HIS A 125 -1.93 -21.88 3.87
CA HIS A 125 -1.16 -20.71 3.44
C HIS A 125 0.34 -21.02 3.47
N PRO A 126 0.80 -22.00 2.67
CA PRO A 126 2.17 -22.49 2.74
C PRO A 126 3.17 -21.54 2.06
N GLY A 127 2.71 -20.49 1.38
CA GLY A 127 3.55 -19.69 0.50
C GLY A 127 4.25 -20.55 -0.56
N ASN A 128 5.46 -20.13 -0.91
CA ASN A 128 6.50 -20.98 -1.47
C ASN A 128 7.44 -21.49 -0.34
N ASN A 129 6.91 -21.83 0.83
CA ASN A 129 7.67 -22.20 2.04
C ASN A 129 8.79 -21.19 2.36
N VAL A 130 10.00 -21.69 2.64
CA VAL A 130 11.13 -20.89 3.10
C VAL A 130 11.63 -19.92 2.02
N GLU A 131 11.45 -20.29 0.76
CA GLU A 131 11.84 -19.50 -0.40
C GLU A 131 11.07 -18.17 -0.47
N SER A 132 9.82 -18.13 0.01
CA SER A 132 8.98 -16.91 0.07
C SER A 132 9.62 -15.77 0.88
N LEU A 133 10.62 -16.06 1.72
CA LEU A 133 11.33 -15.04 2.50
C LEU A 133 12.41 -14.31 1.67
N SER A 134 12.74 -14.81 0.48
CA SER A 134 13.91 -14.36 -0.31
C SER A 134 13.70 -14.36 -1.83
N ASP A 135 12.49 -14.65 -2.32
CA ASP A 135 12.18 -14.78 -3.75
C ASP A 135 11.88 -13.44 -4.46
N ASP A 136 12.00 -12.32 -3.74
CA ASP A 136 11.65 -10.98 -4.22
C ASP A 136 10.18 -10.84 -4.69
N LEU A 137 9.28 -11.71 -4.22
CA LEU A 137 7.85 -11.63 -4.51
C LEU A 137 7.10 -11.01 -3.32
N LYS A 138 6.40 -9.91 -3.58
CA LYS A 138 5.58 -9.24 -2.57
C LYS A 138 4.13 -9.71 -2.73
N ALA A 139 3.61 -10.33 -1.68
CA ALA A 139 2.17 -10.59 -1.57
C ALA A 139 1.37 -9.28 -1.50
N ASP A 140 0.22 -9.24 -2.18
CA ASP A 140 -0.74 -8.15 -2.17
C ASP A 140 -1.59 -8.12 -0.87
N LYS A 141 -2.63 -7.28 -0.84
CA LYS A 141 -3.49 -7.13 0.36
C LYS A 141 -4.53 -8.25 0.52
N SER A 142 -4.59 -9.21 -0.39
CA SER A 142 -5.49 -10.35 -0.34
C SER A 142 -4.94 -11.43 0.58
N VAL A 143 -5.81 -11.97 1.44
CA VAL A 143 -5.51 -13.16 2.25
C VAL A 143 -5.34 -14.42 1.42
N THR A 144 -5.77 -14.40 0.15
CA THR A 144 -5.63 -15.52 -0.78
C THR A 144 -4.42 -15.39 -1.70
N ASP A 145 -3.61 -14.34 -1.56
CA ASP A 145 -2.37 -14.22 -2.34
C ASP A 145 -1.43 -15.38 -1.97
N PRO A 146 -0.96 -16.18 -2.96
CA PRO A 146 -0.16 -17.37 -2.72
C PRO A 146 1.25 -17.06 -2.21
N ASN A 147 1.69 -15.80 -2.20
CA ASN A 147 3.00 -15.39 -1.70
C ASN A 147 2.98 -15.13 -0.18
N TRP A 148 1.83 -15.21 0.49
CA TRP A 148 1.77 -15.14 1.96
C TRP A 148 2.14 -16.48 2.62
N LEU A 149 3.01 -16.39 3.64
CA LEU A 149 3.20 -17.45 4.63
C LEU A 149 2.26 -17.22 5.81
N GLY A 150 1.33 -18.14 6.03
CA GLY A 150 0.42 -18.11 7.17
C GLY A 150 0.93 -18.97 8.32
N PHE A 151 0.68 -18.53 9.56
CA PHE A 151 1.03 -19.27 10.77
C PHE A 151 -0.16 -19.30 11.72
N SER A 152 -0.35 -20.41 12.42
CA SER A 152 -1.42 -20.57 13.42
C SER A 152 -0.88 -20.75 14.84
N ASP A 153 0.42 -20.96 14.97
CA ASP A 153 1.13 -21.02 16.23
C ASP A 153 1.10 -19.66 16.94
N SER A 154 1.07 -19.69 18.28
CA SER A 154 1.14 -18.49 19.10
C SER A 154 2.52 -17.81 19.06
N MET A 155 3.54 -18.51 18.55
CA MET A 155 4.90 -18.02 18.39
C MET A 155 5.47 -18.50 17.05
N VAL A 156 5.91 -17.53 16.24
CA VAL A 156 6.64 -17.78 15.01
C VAL A 156 8.11 -17.49 15.27
N VAL A 157 8.97 -18.47 14.97
CA VAL A 157 10.41 -18.35 15.08
C VAL A 157 10.99 -18.39 13.67
N LEU A 158 11.89 -17.46 13.38
CA LEU A 158 12.70 -17.45 12.17
C LEU A 158 14.15 -17.20 12.58
N ARG A 159 15.04 -18.12 12.21
CA ARG A 159 16.49 -17.99 12.41
C ARG A 159 17.16 -17.90 11.05
N ILE A 160 17.91 -16.83 10.84
CA ILE A 160 18.64 -16.60 9.60
C ILE A 160 20.13 -16.40 9.86
N ALA A 161 20.95 -16.78 8.88
CA ALA A 161 22.37 -16.46 8.81
C ALA A 161 22.61 -15.60 7.55
N PRO A 162 22.77 -14.28 7.68
CA PRO A 162 23.11 -13.44 6.54
C PRO A 162 24.58 -13.66 6.14
N GLU A 163 24.86 -13.52 4.84
CA GLU A 163 26.22 -13.64 4.29
C GLU A 163 27.11 -12.45 4.66
N GLU A 164 26.51 -11.27 4.86
CA GLU A 164 27.21 -10.03 5.21
C GLU A 164 26.72 -9.45 6.53
N TRP A 165 27.65 -8.85 7.28
CA TRP A 165 27.42 -8.13 8.54
C TRP A 165 28.18 -6.80 8.55
N PRO A 166 27.66 -5.76 9.24
CA PRO A 166 26.43 -5.75 10.03
C PRO A 166 25.15 -5.60 9.18
N LEU A 167 24.03 -6.14 9.68
CA LEU A 167 22.70 -5.88 9.11
C LEU A 167 22.26 -4.45 9.47
N GLU A 168 21.92 -3.65 8.46
CA GLU A 168 21.40 -2.29 8.67
C GLU A 168 19.91 -2.28 9.02
N ALA A 169 19.13 -3.16 8.37
CA ALA A 169 17.68 -3.24 8.55
C ALA A 169 17.17 -4.66 8.29
N LEU A 170 16.09 -5.00 8.98
CA LEU A 170 15.25 -6.17 8.69
C LEU A 170 13.84 -5.65 8.43
N VAL A 171 13.31 -5.93 7.24
CA VAL A 171 11.96 -5.53 6.84
C VAL A 171 11.07 -6.76 6.92
N LEU A 172 9.96 -6.67 7.65
CA LEU A 172 8.99 -7.74 7.78
C LEU A 172 7.61 -7.21 7.43
N SER A 173 7.06 -7.70 6.32
CA SER A 173 5.67 -7.40 5.96
C SER A 173 4.71 -8.35 6.66
N THR A 174 3.64 -7.77 7.21
CA THR A 174 2.54 -8.52 7.85
C THR A 174 1.21 -8.15 7.21
N LEU A 175 0.22 -9.04 7.33
CA LEU A 175 -1.14 -8.83 6.87
C LEU A 175 -2.10 -8.85 8.06
N GLU A 176 -3.03 -7.91 8.09
CA GLU A 176 -4.21 -7.95 8.95
C GLU A 176 -5.46 -8.04 8.08
N HIS A 177 -6.34 -8.98 8.40
CA HIS A 177 -7.64 -9.11 7.76
C HIS A 177 -8.64 -9.78 8.71
N GLN A 178 -9.29 -8.97 9.54
CA GLN A 178 -10.15 -9.44 10.64
C GLN A 178 -11.30 -10.32 10.17
N GLU A 179 -11.92 -10.04 9.01
CA GLU A 179 -13.01 -10.86 8.45
C GLU A 179 -12.55 -12.28 8.09
N ALA A 180 -11.25 -12.45 7.86
CA ALA A 180 -10.62 -13.74 7.57
C ALA A 180 -9.89 -14.32 8.80
N SER A 181 -10.08 -13.71 9.99
CA SER A 181 -9.37 -14.07 11.22
C SER A 181 -7.83 -14.05 11.10
N VAL A 182 -7.30 -13.14 10.28
CA VAL A 182 -5.86 -12.89 10.16
C VAL A 182 -5.52 -11.65 10.98
N PHE A 183 -4.61 -11.80 11.95
CA PHE A 183 -4.24 -10.75 12.91
C PHE A 183 -2.74 -10.47 12.87
N LEU A 184 -2.37 -9.23 13.19
CA LEU A 184 -0.97 -8.85 13.39
C LEU A 184 -0.34 -9.65 14.55
N PRO A 185 0.97 -9.95 14.49
CA PRO A 185 1.67 -10.48 15.66
C PRO A 185 1.65 -9.44 16.77
N ARG A 186 1.31 -9.82 18.01
CA ARG A 186 1.28 -8.85 19.14
C ARG A 186 2.64 -8.19 19.40
N ARG A 187 3.72 -8.89 19.05
CA ARG A 187 5.09 -8.46 19.33
C ARG A 187 6.05 -9.10 18.34
N VAL A 188 7.05 -8.34 17.93
CA VAL A 188 8.21 -8.82 17.16
C VAL A 188 9.46 -8.56 17.98
N GLU A 189 10.27 -9.61 18.15
CA GLU A 189 11.54 -9.57 18.87
C GLU A 189 12.66 -10.02 17.94
N VAL A 190 13.73 -9.23 17.88
CA VAL A 190 14.90 -9.52 17.07
C VAL A 190 16.11 -9.60 17.98
N SER A 191 16.91 -10.65 17.82
CA SER A 191 18.19 -10.81 18.50
C SER A 191 19.21 -11.40 17.54
N ALA A 192 20.48 -11.04 17.72
CA ALA A 192 21.61 -11.55 16.96
C ALA A 192 22.61 -12.21 17.90
N VAL A 193 23.21 -13.31 17.44
CA VAL A 193 24.31 -13.98 18.14
C VAL A 193 25.52 -13.97 17.23
N ASP A 194 26.65 -13.41 17.70
CA ASP A 194 27.89 -13.39 16.93
C ASP A 194 28.62 -14.75 16.97
N HIS A 195 29.69 -14.89 16.18
CA HIS A 195 30.49 -16.13 16.13
C HIS A 195 31.17 -16.49 17.47
N LYS A 196 31.26 -15.55 18.42
CA LYS A 196 31.81 -15.76 19.77
C LYS A 196 30.71 -16.12 20.77
N GLY A 197 29.46 -16.20 20.35
CA GLY A 197 28.30 -16.49 21.19
C GLY A 197 27.75 -15.28 21.94
N ASN A 198 28.19 -14.06 21.64
CA ASN A 198 27.65 -12.86 22.27
C ASN A 198 26.27 -12.56 21.68
N SER A 199 25.27 -12.38 22.54
CA SER A 199 23.91 -12.04 22.14
C SER A 199 23.67 -10.53 22.24
N THR A 200 23.06 -9.98 21.19
CA THR A 200 22.57 -8.60 21.13
C THR A 200 21.08 -8.62 20.87
N ALA A 201 20.29 -8.00 21.74
CA ALA A 201 18.85 -7.79 21.53
C ALA A 201 18.60 -6.43 20.90
N PHE A 202 17.70 -6.38 19.91
CA PHE A 202 17.24 -5.15 19.28
C PHE A 202 15.94 -4.67 19.93
N PRO A 203 15.55 -3.40 19.71
CA PRO A 203 14.28 -2.89 20.22
C PRO A 203 13.11 -3.80 19.84
N THR A 204 12.34 -4.18 20.84
CA THR A 204 11.09 -4.91 20.66
C THR A 204 10.04 -4.01 20.01
N ILE A 205 9.37 -4.53 19.00
CA ILE A 205 8.21 -3.87 18.38
C ILE A 205 6.96 -4.49 18.99
N VAL A 206 6.12 -3.68 19.63
CA VAL A 206 4.81 -4.10 20.14
C VAL A 206 3.76 -3.59 19.16
N LEU A 207 2.94 -4.50 18.62
CA LEU A 207 1.84 -4.15 17.74
C LEU A 207 0.55 -4.25 18.53
N GLU A 208 -0.02 -3.10 18.86
CA GLU A 208 -1.35 -3.06 19.45
C GLU A 208 -2.38 -3.32 18.35
N PRO A 209 -3.28 -4.31 18.52
CA PRO A 209 -4.38 -4.48 17.59
C PRO A 209 -5.24 -3.20 17.62
N GLU A 210 -5.59 -2.65 16.45
CA GLU A 210 -6.53 -1.54 16.40
C GLU A 210 -7.86 -1.96 17.03
N ILE A 211 -8.12 -1.48 18.24
CA ILE A 211 -9.45 -1.51 18.84
C ILE A 211 -10.26 -0.46 18.07
N ARG A 212 -11.06 -0.90 17.09
CA ARG A 212 -11.88 -0.08 16.16
C ARG A 212 -12.06 1.39 16.57
N ASN A 213 -11.53 2.28 15.75
CA ASN A 213 -12.37 3.30 15.11
C ASN A 213 -12.32 3.00 13.60
N PRO A 214 -13.43 3.04 12.83
CA PRO A 214 -13.43 2.58 11.44
C PRO A 214 -12.74 3.61 10.53
N GLY A 215 -11.41 3.53 10.48
CA GLY A 215 -10.50 4.30 9.62
C GLY A 215 -9.47 3.37 9.00
N PRO A 216 -8.72 3.81 7.97
CA PRO A 216 -7.91 2.91 7.15
C PRO A 216 -6.73 2.31 7.93
N SER A 217 -6.56 1.01 7.74
CA SER A 217 -5.60 0.11 8.37
C SER A 217 -4.15 0.55 8.18
N TYR A 218 -3.36 0.46 9.26
CA TYR A 218 -1.92 0.72 9.24
C TYR A 218 -1.13 -0.52 8.75
N GLN A 219 -0.20 -0.31 7.81
CA GLN A 219 0.89 -1.25 7.52
C GLN A 219 2.11 -0.82 8.34
N LEU A 220 2.69 -1.74 9.10
CA LEU A 220 4.03 -1.56 9.67
C LEU A 220 5.05 -2.10 8.68
N ILE A 221 6.01 -1.24 8.34
CA ILE A 221 7.16 -1.50 7.47
C ILE A 221 8.24 -2.23 8.27
#